data_AF-C0B5P7-F1
#
_entry.id   AF-C0B5P7-F1
#
_cell.length_a   1.000
_cell.length_b   1.000
_cell.length_c   1.000
_cell.angle_alpha   90.00
_cell.angle_beta   90.00
_cell.angle_gamma   90.00
#
_symmetry.space_group_name_H-M   'P 1'
#
loop_
_entity.id
_entity.type
_entity.pdbx_description
1 polymer ?
#
loop_
_entity_poly.entity_id
_entity_poly.type
_entity_poly.pdbx_seq_one_letter_code
_entity_poly.pdbx_strand_id
1 'polypeptide(L)'
;MVKVGKKIVKFRVPILILSIILLIPAVWGYVNTRINYDVLTYLPEDIETMQGQEIMTNDFGIGAFSMLMVDGMEDKEIVKLKEKVEKVDGVENVLWYDSLADISVPQSVLPSKLYDEYNTEDGTMMAVFSKMELHPMKP
;
A
#
# COMPACT_ATOMS: atom_id res chain seq x y z
N MET A 1 -50.57 -0.11 -17.16
CA MET A 1 -49.66 0.95 -16.65
C MET A 1 -50.39 2.10 -15.94
N VAL A 2 -51.48 2.66 -16.49
CA VAL A 2 -52.22 3.80 -15.87
C VAL A 2 -52.77 3.53 -14.45
N LYS A 3 -53.23 2.29 -14.18
CA LYS A 3 -53.77 1.91 -12.86
C LYS A 3 -52.73 1.97 -11.73
N VAL A 4 -51.45 1.68 -12.03
CA VAL A 4 -50.36 1.71 -11.05
C VAL A 4 -50.01 3.17 -10.70
N GLY A 5 -49.86 4.02 -11.71
CA GLY A 5 -49.61 5.46 -11.52
C GLY A 5 -50.69 6.15 -10.69
N LYS A 6 -51.98 5.88 -10.96
CA LYS A 6 -53.08 6.42 -10.14
C LYS A 6 -53.00 6.00 -8.67
N LYS A 7 -52.54 4.77 -8.39
CA LYS A 7 -52.39 4.25 -7.02
C LYS A 7 -51.22 4.92 -6.30
N ILE A 8 -50.09 5.12 -6.98
CA ILE A 8 -48.93 5.84 -6.44
C ILE A 8 -49.30 7.29 -6.08
N VAL A 9 -49.98 8.00 -6.98
CA VAL A 9 -50.42 9.38 -6.72
C VAL A 9 -51.40 9.47 -5.55
N LYS A 10 -52.29 8.48 -5.40
CA LYS A 10 -53.23 8.41 -4.27
C LYS A 10 -52.53 8.22 -2.92
N PHE A 11 -51.44 7.46 -2.87
CA PHE A 11 -50.69 7.15 -1.64
C PHE A 11 -49.37 7.93 -1.51
N ARG A 12 -49.22 9.05 -2.23
CA ARG A 12 -47.97 9.84 -2.25
C ARG A 12 -47.47 10.24 -0.86
N VAL A 13 -48.37 10.58 0.07
CA VAL A 13 -48.01 11.01 1.42
C VAL A 13 -47.48 9.84 2.27
N PRO A 14 -48.21 8.70 2.41
CA PRO A 14 -47.66 7.51 3.06
C PRO A 14 -46.34 7.02 2.47
N ILE A 15 -46.20 7.06 1.13
CA ILE A 15 -44.97 6.64 0.44
C ILE A 15 -43.81 7.56 0.84
N LEU A 16 -44.00 8.88 0.84
CA LEU A 16 -42.96 9.83 1.25
C LEU A 16 -42.55 9.65 2.72
N ILE A 17 -43.52 9.44 3.62
CA ILE A 17 -43.23 9.18 5.04
C ILE A 17 -42.40 7.90 5.18
N LEU A 18 -42.80 6.83 4.49
CA LEU A 18 -42.06 5.56 4.52
C LEU A 18 -40.64 5.72 3.94
N SER A 19 -40.48 6.48 2.86
CA SER A 19 -39.16 6.79 2.29
C SER A 19 -38.26 7.54 3.28
N ILE A 20 -38.80 8.51 4.02
CA ILE A 20 -38.03 9.24 5.05
C ILE A 20 -37.65 8.31 6.19
N ILE A 21 -38.56 7.43 6.63
CA ILE A 21 -38.25 6.44 7.68
C ILE A 21 -37.15 5.49 7.21
N LEU A 22 -37.18 5.05 5.95
CA LEU A 22 -36.15 4.18 5.36
C LEU A 22 -34.79 4.87 5.16
N LEU A 23 -34.74 6.20 5.10
CA LEU A 23 -33.46 6.91 5.06
C LEU A 23 -32.66 6.72 6.36
N ILE A 24 -33.31 6.54 7.51
CA ILE A 24 -32.64 6.39 8.80
C ILE A 24 -31.73 5.14 8.82
N PRO A 25 -32.22 3.91 8.56
CA PRO A 25 -31.36 2.74 8.49
C PRO A 25 -30.40 2.76 7.29
N ALA A 26 -30.75 3.42 6.18
CA ALA A 26 -29.85 3.56 5.04
C ALA A 26 -28.63 4.42 5.36
N VAL A 27 -28.82 5.57 6.04
CA VAL A 27 -27.73 6.43 6.50
C VAL A 27 -26.91 5.71 7.56
N TRP A 28 -27.56 5.00 8.50
CA TRP A 28 -26.85 4.22 9.50
C TRP A 28 -25.97 3.13 8.87
N GLY A 29 -26.49 2.42 7.87
CA GLY A 29 -25.71 1.44 7.10
C GLY A 29 -24.57 2.10 6.33
N TYR A 30 -24.82 3.23 5.68
CA TYR A 30 -23.80 3.97 4.93
C TYR A 30 -22.61 4.38 5.81
N VAL A 31 -22.88 4.98 6.98
CA VAL A 31 -21.83 5.44 7.91
C VAL A 31 -21.04 4.27 8.51
N ASN A 32 -21.68 3.11 8.69
CA ASN A 32 -21.04 1.93 9.28
C ASN A 32 -20.43 0.97 8.23
N THR A 33 -20.47 1.33 6.94
CA THR A 33 -19.88 0.51 5.88
C THR A 33 -18.38 0.81 5.77
N ARG A 34 -17.56 -0.23 5.87
CA ARG A 34 -16.10 -0.10 5.74
C ARG A 34 -15.69 0.02 4.27
N ILE A 35 -14.72 0.89 4.01
CA ILE A 35 -14.10 1.04 2.68
C ILE A 35 -12.85 0.18 2.66
N ASN A 36 -12.79 -0.78 1.73
CA ASN A 36 -11.61 -1.57 1.49
C ASN A 36 -10.68 -0.83 0.50
N TYR A 37 -9.48 -0.51 0.94
CA TYR A 37 -8.45 0.18 0.14
C TYR A 37 -7.37 -0.76 -0.40
N ASP A 38 -7.43 -2.05 -0.05
CA ASP A 38 -6.47 -3.04 -0.51
C ASP A 38 -6.96 -3.67 -1.81
N VAL A 39 -6.34 -3.25 -2.92
CA VAL A 39 -6.67 -3.74 -4.27
C VAL A 39 -6.39 -5.25 -4.39
N LEU A 40 -5.48 -5.79 -3.59
CA LEU A 40 -5.05 -7.18 -3.65
C LEU A 40 -6.15 -8.12 -3.15
N THR A 41 -7.07 -7.63 -2.31
CA THR A 41 -8.26 -8.39 -1.90
C THR A 41 -9.24 -8.69 -3.04
N TYR A 42 -9.10 -8.03 -4.18
CA TYR A 42 -9.88 -8.34 -5.39
C TYR A 42 -9.21 -9.41 -6.27
N LEU A 43 -7.97 -9.79 -5.98
CA LEU A 43 -7.25 -10.82 -6.72
C LEU A 43 -7.59 -12.21 -6.18
N PRO A 44 -7.65 -13.25 -7.05
CA PRO A 44 -7.86 -14.62 -6.60
C PRO A 44 -6.73 -15.09 -5.68
N GLU A 45 -7.06 -15.71 -4.55
CA GLU A 45 -6.08 -16.19 -3.55
C GLU A 45 -5.19 -17.33 -4.09
N ASP A 46 -5.61 -18.02 -5.14
CA ASP A 46 -4.93 -19.19 -5.71
C ASP A 46 -3.79 -18.84 -6.67
N ILE A 47 -3.58 -17.57 -7.02
CA ILE A 47 -2.48 -17.17 -7.90
C ILE A 47 -1.15 -17.14 -7.14
N GLU A 48 -0.06 -17.53 -7.81
CA GLU A 48 1.29 -17.61 -7.24
C GLU A 48 1.74 -16.28 -6.60
N THR A 49 1.36 -15.14 -7.17
CA THR A 49 1.68 -13.81 -6.65
C THR A 49 1.08 -13.57 -5.25
N MET A 50 -0.15 -14.01 -5.00
CA MET A 50 -0.82 -13.82 -3.70
C MET A 50 -0.20 -14.73 -2.64
N GLN A 51 0.13 -15.97 -3.00
CA GLN A 51 0.82 -16.91 -2.12
C GLN A 51 2.22 -16.40 -1.74
N GLY A 52 2.97 -15.88 -2.72
CA GLY A 52 4.28 -15.27 -2.48
C GLY A 52 4.19 -14.09 -1.52
N GLN A 53 3.18 -13.23 -1.70
CA GLN A 53 2.96 -12.10 -0.79
C GLN A 53 2.57 -12.54 0.62
N GLU A 54 1.74 -13.58 0.75
CA GLU A 54 1.35 -14.12 2.05
C GLU A 54 2.56 -14.67 2.81
N ILE A 55 3.44 -15.41 2.14
CA ILE A 55 4.70 -15.92 2.74
C ILE A 55 5.59 -14.75 3.18
N MET A 56 5.78 -13.74 2.32
CA MET A 56 6.57 -12.55 2.64
C MET A 56 6.01 -11.80 3.87
N THR A 57 4.69 -11.75 4.00
CA THR A 57 4.02 -11.09 5.13
C THR A 57 4.13 -11.93 6.41
N ASN A 58 3.83 -13.22 6.35
CA ASN A 58 3.73 -14.09 7.52
C ASN A 58 5.09 -14.49 8.10
N ASP A 59 6.05 -14.80 7.23
CA ASP A 59 7.35 -15.33 7.66
C ASP A 59 8.38 -14.22 7.88
N PHE A 60 8.26 -13.10 7.15
CA PHE A 60 9.24 -12.00 7.18
C PHE A 60 8.66 -10.66 7.65
N GLY A 61 7.35 -10.56 7.90
CA GLY A 61 6.72 -9.31 8.36
C GLY A 61 6.67 -8.20 7.30
N ILE A 62 6.97 -8.53 6.04
CA ILE A 62 7.09 -7.56 4.95
C ILE A 62 5.73 -7.43 4.26
N GLY A 63 5.10 -6.27 4.39
CA GLY A 63 3.82 -5.97 3.73
C GLY A 63 3.96 -5.26 2.40
N ALA A 64 5.03 -4.51 2.21
CA ALA A 64 5.28 -3.80 0.97
C ALA A 64 6.78 -3.71 0.66
N PHE A 65 7.08 -3.77 -0.63
CA PHE A 65 8.40 -3.54 -1.19
C PHE A 65 8.36 -2.29 -2.07
N SER A 66 9.31 -1.38 -1.86
CA SER A 66 9.45 -0.13 -2.61
C SER A 66 10.88 0.06 -3.08
N MET A 67 11.06 0.58 -4.28
CA MET A 67 12.38 0.96 -4.81
C MET A 67 12.50 2.48 -4.80
N LEU A 68 13.53 2.99 -4.12
CA LEU A 68 13.84 4.42 -4.04
C LEU A 68 15.06 4.71 -4.91
N MET A 69 14.87 5.48 -5.98
CA MET A 69 15.95 5.92 -6.86
C MET A 69 16.46 7.29 -6.40
N VAL A 70 17.79 7.44 -6.34
CA VAL A 70 18.48 8.63 -5.84
C VAL A 70 19.57 9.04 -6.82
N ASP A 71 19.39 10.21 -7.43
CA ASP A 71 20.31 10.74 -8.44
C ASP A 71 21.16 11.88 -7.87
N GLY A 72 22.43 11.94 -8.28
CA GLY A 72 23.30 13.10 -8.05
C GLY A 72 23.68 13.41 -6.59
N MET A 73 23.55 12.46 -5.66
CA MET A 73 24.00 12.62 -4.26
C MET A 73 25.33 11.88 -4.02
N GLU A 74 26.16 12.40 -3.12
CA GLU A 74 27.35 11.67 -2.67
C GLU A 74 26.96 10.49 -1.76
N ASP A 75 27.73 9.40 -1.77
CA ASP A 75 27.47 8.18 -0.97
C ASP A 75 27.21 8.49 0.52
N LYS A 76 27.96 9.44 1.10
CA LYS A 76 27.79 9.86 2.51
C LYS A 76 26.43 10.51 2.78
N GLU A 77 25.85 11.18 1.78
CA GLU A 77 24.53 11.79 1.88
C GLU A 77 23.43 10.73 1.71
N ILE A 78 23.68 9.73 0.87
CA ILE A 78 22.78 8.59 0.67
C ILE A 78 22.67 7.74 1.94
N VAL A 79 23.76 7.51 2.69
CA VAL A 79 23.68 6.88 4.04
C VAL A 79 22.77 7.66 4.97
N LYS A 80 22.95 8.99 5.03
CA LYS A 80 22.12 9.83 5.90
C LYS A 80 20.66 9.82 5.46
N LEU A 81 20.40 9.69 4.15
CA LEU A 81 19.05 9.54 3.61
C LEU A 81 18.46 8.18 4.02
N LYS A 82 19.20 7.09 3.84
CA LYS A 82 18.83 5.75 4.31
C LYS A 82 18.46 5.75 5.79
N GLU A 83 19.32 6.28 6.66
CA GLU A 83 19.05 6.37 8.10
C GLU A 83 17.79 7.18 8.44
N LYS A 84 17.44 8.17 7.60
CA LYS A 84 16.18 8.92 7.77
C LYS A 84 14.98 8.09 7.34
N VAL A 85 15.10 7.35 6.24
CA VAL A 85 14.03 6.46 5.73
C VAL A 85 13.78 5.31 6.71
N GLU A 86 14.82 4.70 7.28
CA GLU A 86 14.70 3.65 8.31
C GLU A 86 13.97 4.13 9.58
N LYS A 87 13.97 5.44 9.86
CA LYS A 87 13.26 6.02 11.02
C LYS A 87 11.81 6.37 10.72
N VAL A 88 11.34 6.21 9.48
CA VAL A 88 9.94 6.46 9.12
C VAL A 88 9.08 5.34 9.72
N ASP A 89 7.97 5.72 10.35
CA ASP A 89 7.04 4.77 10.93
C ASP A 89 6.48 3.83 9.85
N GLY A 90 6.46 2.53 10.14
CA GLY A 90 6.10 1.49 9.17
C GLY A 90 7.24 0.99 8.27
N VAL A 91 8.44 1.57 8.27
CA VAL A 91 9.59 0.99 7.56
C VAL A 91 10.24 -0.10 8.43
N GLU A 92 10.45 -1.30 7.87
CA GLU A 92 11.12 -2.41 8.54
C GLU A 92 12.62 -2.43 8.23
N ASN A 93 12.99 -2.23 6.96
CA ASN A 93 14.38 -2.30 6.52
C ASN A 93 14.62 -1.48 5.26
N VAL A 94 15.81 -0.89 5.12
CA VAL A 94 16.29 -0.31 3.86
C VAL A 94 17.60 -1.01 3.47
N LEU A 95 17.59 -1.69 2.33
CA LEU A 95 18.77 -2.30 1.73
C LEU A 95 19.38 -1.37 0.69
N TRP A 96 20.66 -1.10 0.89
CA TRP A 96 21.49 -0.38 -0.07
C TRP A 96 22.91 -0.96 -0.04
N TYR A 97 23.79 -0.45 -0.90
CA TYR A 97 25.19 -0.88 -1.04
C TYR A 97 25.91 -1.03 0.31
N ASP A 98 25.71 -0.08 1.21
CA ASP A 98 26.31 -0.04 2.55
C ASP A 98 25.87 -1.19 3.47
N SER A 99 24.74 -1.84 3.16
CA SER A 99 24.28 -3.05 3.84
C SER A 99 25.06 -4.31 3.43
N LEU A 100 25.78 -4.27 2.30
CA LEU A 100 26.54 -5.41 1.75
C LEU A 100 28.05 -5.23 1.90
N ALA A 101 28.55 -4.00 1.78
CA ALA A 101 29.97 -3.67 1.90
C ALA A 101 30.15 -2.30 2.56
N ASP A 102 31.26 -2.12 3.27
CA ASP A 102 31.60 -0.84 3.88
C ASP A 102 31.81 0.25 2.81
N ILE A 103 31.27 1.44 3.03
CA ILE A 103 31.36 2.59 2.10
C ILE A 103 32.79 3.07 1.84
N SER A 104 33.74 2.71 2.70
CA SER A 104 35.16 2.94 2.43
C SER A 104 35.69 2.14 1.24
N VAL A 105 34.99 1.07 0.85
CA VAL A 105 35.25 0.32 -0.38
C VAL A 105 34.57 1.06 -1.54
N PRO A 106 35.30 1.39 -2.63
CA PRO A 106 34.67 1.95 -3.81
C PRO A 106 33.69 0.94 -4.42
N GLN A 107 32.50 1.40 -4.82
CA GLN A 107 31.50 0.55 -5.47
C GLN A 107 32.05 -0.14 -6.74
N SER A 108 33.04 0.44 -7.42
CA SER A 108 33.74 -0.15 -8.56
C SER A 108 34.53 -1.44 -8.27
N VAL A 109 34.71 -1.78 -6.99
CA VAL A 109 35.34 -3.03 -6.53
C VAL A 109 34.31 -4.16 -6.38
N LEU A 110 33.02 -3.85 -6.39
CA LEU A 110 31.97 -4.86 -6.37
C LEU A 110 31.99 -5.72 -7.63
N PRO A 111 31.57 -7.00 -7.55
CA PRO A 111 31.26 -7.79 -8.73
C PRO A 111 30.29 -7.02 -9.63
N SER A 112 30.59 -6.92 -10.93
CA SER A 112 29.82 -6.11 -11.89
C SER A 112 28.32 -6.36 -11.83
N LYS A 113 27.90 -7.62 -11.66
CA LYS A 113 26.48 -7.99 -11.50
C LYS A 113 25.78 -7.28 -10.35
N LEU A 114 26.45 -7.11 -9.21
CA LEU A 114 25.90 -6.42 -8.04
C LEU A 114 25.96 -4.90 -8.20
N TYR A 115 26.99 -4.39 -8.87
CA TYR A 115 27.12 -2.96 -9.14
C TYR A 115 26.01 -2.47 -10.08
N ASP A 116 25.77 -3.19 -11.17
CA ASP A 116 24.78 -2.84 -12.21
C ASP A 116 23.33 -2.96 -11.71
N GLU A 117 23.09 -3.74 -10.65
CA GLU A 117 21.75 -4.00 -10.11
C GLU A 117 21.28 -2.88 -9.16
N TYR A 118 22.22 -2.18 -8.52
CA TYR A 118 21.93 -1.07 -7.59
C TYR A 118 22.31 0.31 -8.12
N ASN A 119 23.09 0.42 -9.20
CA ASN A 119 23.53 1.71 -9.74
C ASN A 119 23.16 1.84 -11.22
N THR A 120 22.71 3.04 -11.59
CA THR A 120 22.50 3.49 -12.96
C THR A 120 23.59 4.48 -13.36
N GLU A 121 23.59 4.98 -14.60
CA GLU A 121 24.57 5.98 -15.05
C GLU A 121 24.53 7.27 -14.22
N ASP A 122 23.37 7.64 -13.67
CA ASP A 122 23.14 8.93 -13.00
C ASP A 122 22.74 8.83 -11.51
N GLY A 123 22.54 7.61 -10.98
CA GLY A 123 22.02 7.42 -9.62
C GLY A 123 22.13 6.01 -9.05
N THR A 124 21.61 5.84 -7.84
CA THR A 124 21.60 4.58 -7.09
C THR A 124 20.19 4.22 -6.62
N MET A 125 19.92 2.92 -6.47
CA MET A 125 18.64 2.40 -6.01
C MET A 125 18.78 1.83 -4.60
N MET A 126 17.80 2.15 -3.75
CA MET A 126 17.61 1.55 -2.43
C MET A 126 16.33 0.74 -2.41
N ALA A 127 16.38 -0.46 -1.83
CA ALA A 127 15.23 -1.31 -1.61
C ALA A 127 14.66 -1.05 -0.21
N VAL A 128 13.43 -0.57 -0.12
CA VAL A 128 12.73 -0.25 1.13
C VAL A 128 11.67 -1.32 1.39
N PHE A 129 11.79 -2.01 2.51
CA PHE A 129 10.83 -2.98 3.00
C PHE A 129 10.01 -2.33 4.11
N SER A 130 8.70 -2.33 3.94
CA SER A 130 7.76 -1.76 4.91
C SER A 130 6.96 -2.86 5.59
N LYS A 131 6.67 -2.67 6.87
CA LYS A 131 5.77 -3.52 7.64
C LYS A 131 4.38 -3.49 7.00
N MET A 132 3.72 -4.64 7.04
CA MET A 132 2.28 -4.67 6.83
C MET A 132 1.61 -4.04 8.06
N GLU A 133 1.44 -2.73 8.09
CA GLU A 133 0.43 -2.17 8.99
C GLU A 133 -0.94 -2.57 8.45
N LEU A 134 -1.45 -3.69 8.95
CA LEU A 134 -2.88 -3.89 9.07
C LEU A 134 -3.37 -2.74 9.95
N HIS A 135 -3.58 -1.54 9.40
CA HIS A 135 -4.44 -0.59 10.07
C HIS A 135 -5.77 -1.35 10.17
N PRO A 136 -6.20 -1.80 11.37
CA PRO A 136 -7.52 -2.38 11.48
C PRO A 136 -8.43 -1.29 10.97
N MET A 137 -9.14 -1.55 9.86
CA MET A 137 -10.02 -0.57 9.23
C MET A 137 -10.73 0.16 10.35
N LYS A 138 -10.35 1.43 10.57
CA LYS A 138 -10.85 2.22 11.69
C LYS A 138 -12.38 2.09 11.66
N PRO A 139 -13.00 1.92 12.84
CA PRO A 139 -14.44 1.72 12.93
C PRO A 139 -15.21 2.79 12.14
#